data_AF-A0A920V9Q2-F1
#
_entry.id   AF-A0A920V9Q2-F1
#
_cell.length_a   1.000
_cell.length_b   1.000
_cell.length_c   1.000
_cell.angle_alpha   90.00
_cell.angle_beta   90.00
_cell.angle_gamma   90.00
#
_symmetry.space_group_name_H-M   'P 1'
#
loop_
_entity.id
_entity.type
_entity.pdbx_description
1 polymer ?
#
loop_
_entity_poly.entity_id
_entity_poly.type
_entity_poly.pdbx_seq_one_letter_code
_entity_poly.pdbx_strand_id
1 'polypeptide(L)'
;MASVAAALKERGIAVSGSDQGIYPPMSNFLEERGIEARPFDEANLAHKPKLVVIGNAISRGNPEAEYVLEHNLAYCSLPELLRHRFLRGKRSLVVSGTHGKTTAASLLAWLLEYNRLNPSFLIGGIPNNLGQGARFTDSDWFVIEGDEYDTAFFDKRSKFVHYLPEAVVINNLEFDHADIFGSLAEIQTSFRHLINIVPRTAYCSPTPTTPTSYHSLRSTTVLYAASAWAIILTTWPAAWLSAKAVPSSSLVTRHFESL
;
A
#
# COMPACT_ATOMS: atom_id res chain seq x y z
N MET A 1 5.12 -9.24 7.97
CA MET A 1 4.87 -10.34 7.00
C MET A 1 3.74 -11.28 7.42
N ALA A 2 3.51 -11.48 8.73
CA ALA A 2 2.53 -12.43 9.27
C ALA A 2 1.13 -12.42 8.60
N SER A 3 0.52 -11.26 8.38
CA SER A 3 -0.81 -11.20 7.77
C SER A 3 -0.87 -11.75 6.35
N VAL A 4 0.22 -11.62 5.58
CA VAL A 4 0.30 -12.19 4.22
C VAL A 4 0.52 -13.70 4.28
N ALA A 5 1.32 -14.17 5.23
CA ALA A 5 1.49 -15.60 5.50
C ALA A 5 0.15 -16.27 5.86
N ALA A 6 -0.63 -15.63 6.74
CA ALA A 6 -2.00 -16.03 7.08
C ALA A 6 -2.90 -16.13 5.85
N ALA A 7 -2.94 -15.10 5.02
CA ALA A 7 -3.76 -15.08 3.82
C ALA A 7 -3.39 -16.16 2.81
N LEU A 8 -2.09 -16.47 2.67
CA LEU A 8 -1.64 -17.57 1.81
C LEU A 8 -2.08 -18.92 2.38
N LYS A 9 -1.99 -19.10 3.69
CA LYS A 9 -2.43 -20.32 4.36
C LYS A 9 -3.95 -20.53 4.25
N GLU A 10 -4.73 -19.48 4.39
CA GLU A 10 -6.19 -19.49 4.16
C GLU A 10 -6.55 -19.92 2.72
N ARG A 11 -5.65 -19.68 1.76
CA ARG A 11 -5.76 -20.15 0.36
C ARG A 11 -5.21 -21.57 0.14
N GLY A 12 -4.90 -22.31 1.21
CA GLY A 12 -4.40 -23.69 1.15
C GLY A 12 -2.93 -23.81 0.77
N ILE A 13 -2.16 -22.72 0.80
CA ILE A 13 -0.72 -22.75 0.53
C ILE A 13 0.00 -23.12 1.82
N ALA A 14 0.91 -24.09 1.74
CA ALA A 14 1.80 -24.42 2.85
C ALA A 14 2.77 -23.26 3.11
N VAL A 15 2.78 -22.75 4.34
CA VAL A 15 3.61 -21.62 4.75
C VAL A 15 4.33 -21.95 6.05
N SER A 16 5.63 -21.71 6.06
CA SER A 16 6.50 -21.66 7.24
C SER A 16 7.26 -20.33 7.23
N GLY A 17 7.79 -19.91 8.37
CA GLY A 17 8.58 -18.68 8.44
C GLY A 17 9.65 -18.72 9.51
N SER A 18 10.50 -17.69 9.45
CA SER A 18 11.54 -17.47 10.43
C SER A 18 11.58 -16.00 10.83
N ASP A 19 11.79 -15.73 12.11
CA ASP A 19 11.97 -14.39 12.65
C ASP A 19 12.76 -14.43 13.98
N GLN A 20 13.35 -13.31 14.38
CA GLN A 20 13.99 -13.17 15.69
C GLN A 20 13.03 -12.56 16.69
N GLY A 21 12.98 -13.12 17.90
CA GLY A 21 12.23 -12.52 19.01
C GLY A 21 10.74 -12.43 18.72
N ILE A 22 10.10 -13.57 18.43
CA ILE A 22 8.66 -13.63 18.22
C ILE A 22 7.98 -13.70 19.59
N TYR A 23 7.29 -12.63 19.96
CA TYR A 23 6.53 -12.54 21.23
C TYR A 23 5.07 -12.10 20.96
N PRO A 24 4.17 -12.31 21.94
CA PRO A 24 2.79 -11.84 21.83
C PRO A 24 2.74 -10.32 21.62
N PRO A 25 1.84 -9.79 20.77
CA PRO A 25 0.68 -10.48 20.18
C PRO A 25 0.97 -11.25 18.89
N MET A 26 2.18 -11.14 18.32
CA MET A 26 2.48 -11.71 17.00
C MET A 26 2.61 -13.24 17.04
N SER A 27 3.24 -13.81 18.08
CA SER A 27 3.30 -15.26 18.27
C SER A 27 1.90 -15.87 18.32
N ASN A 28 1.01 -15.31 19.14
CA ASN A 28 -0.36 -15.78 19.29
C ASN A 28 -1.13 -15.69 17.96
N PHE A 29 -0.96 -14.59 17.22
CA PHE A 29 -1.60 -14.41 15.91
C PHE A 29 -1.20 -15.51 14.91
N LEU A 30 0.08 -15.90 14.90
CA LEU A 30 0.61 -16.95 14.04
C LEU A 30 0.16 -18.34 14.50
N GLU A 31 0.23 -18.62 15.81
CA GLU A 31 -0.19 -19.88 16.44
C GLU A 31 -1.68 -20.17 16.23
N GLU A 32 -2.55 -19.17 16.43
CA GLU A 32 -4.00 -19.28 16.17
C GLU A 32 -4.31 -19.66 14.72
N ARG A 33 -3.39 -19.33 13.80
CA ARG A 33 -3.48 -19.66 12.37
C ARG A 33 -2.64 -20.88 12.01
N GLY A 34 -2.00 -21.51 12.99
CA GLY A 34 -1.11 -22.66 12.86
C GLY A 34 0.13 -22.40 11.99
N ILE A 35 0.60 -21.16 11.91
CA ILE A 35 1.79 -20.80 11.17
C ILE A 35 2.97 -20.92 12.12
N GLU A 36 3.86 -21.86 11.84
CA GLU A 36 5.07 -22.02 12.61
C GLU A 36 6.10 -20.97 12.20
N ALA A 37 6.68 -20.32 13.20
CA ALA A 37 7.76 -19.36 13.00
C ALA A 37 8.93 -19.70 13.92
N ARG A 38 10.12 -19.83 13.33
CA ARG A 38 11.34 -20.33 13.99
C ARG A 38 12.44 -19.25 14.03
N PRO A 39 13.46 -19.38 14.89
CA PRO A 39 14.69 -18.61 14.72
C PRO A 39 15.34 -18.91 13.36
N PHE A 40 16.06 -17.93 12.79
CA PHE A 40 16.76 -18.11 11.52
C PHE A 40 17.81 -19.21 11.60
N ASP A 41 17.71 -20.19 10.70
CA ASP A 41 18.64 -21.30 10.55
C ASP A 41 18.55 -21.84 9.11
N GLU A 42 19.69 -22.11 8.47
CA GLU A 42 19.72 -22.68 7.12
C GLU A 42 18.96 -24.02 7.03
N ALA A 43 18.92 -24.79 8.12
CA ALA A 43 18.19 -26.05 8.21
C ALA A 43 16.68 -25.87 8.01
N ASN A 44 16.13 -24.68 8.28
CA ASN A 44 14.72 -24.39 8.00
C ASN A 44 14.41 -24.47 6.50
N LEU A 45 15.41 -24.29 5.62
CA LEU A 45 15.27 -24.34 4.16
C LEU A 45 15.68 -25.69 3.54
N ALA A 46 16.08 -26.68 4.35
CA ALA A 46 16.52 -27.99 3.87
C ALA A 46 15.46 -28.73 3.01
N HIS A 47 14.18 -28.43 3.25
CA HIS A 47 13.06 -28.97 2.50
C HIS A 47 12.88 -28.34 1.09
N LYS A 48 13.72 -27.37 0.71
CA LYS A 48 13.75 -26.68 -0.59
C LYS A 48 12.39 -26.10 -1.00
N PRO A 49 11.91 -25.04 -0.32
CA PRO A 49 10.63 -24.41 -0.65
C PRO A 49 10.61 -23.91 -2.10
N LYS A 50 9.41 -23.89 -2.70
CA LYS A 50 9.22 -23.42 -4.09
C LYS A 50 9.47 -21.92 -4.26
N LEU A 51 9.36 -21.15 -3.18
CA LEU A 51 9.57 -19.72 -3.16
C LEU A 51 9.92 -19.30 -1.73
N VAL A 52 10.99 -18.52 -1.57
CA VAL A 52 11.33 -17.84 -0.31
C VAL A 52 10.95 -16.36 -0.42
N VAL A 53 10.32 -15.83 0.62
CA VAL A 53 9.95 -14.41 0.68
C VAL A 53 10.87 -13.74 1.68
N ILE A 54 11.70 -12.81 1.21
CA ILE A 54 12.67 -12.12 2.04
C ILE A 54 12.11 -10.75 2.43
N GLY A 55 12.02 -10.51 3.73
CA GLY A 55 11.57 -9.23 4.29
C GLY A 55 12.62 -8.13 4.20
N ASN A 56 12.19 -6.87 4.26
CA ASN A 56 13.07 -5.70 4.16
C ASN A 56 14.07 -5.57 5.33
N ALA A 57 13.76 -6.16 6.49
CA ALA A 57 14.66 -6.17 7.64
C ALA A 57 15.86 -7.12 7.48
N ILE A 58 15.81 -8.04 6.50
CA ILE A 58 16.87 -9.04 6.30
C ILE A 58 17.98 -8.45 5.44
N SER A 59 19.22 -8.61 5.89
CA SER A 59 20.45 -8.18 5.20
C SER A 59 21.35 -9.37 4.90
N ARG A 60 22.41 -9.14 4.11
CA ARG A 60 23.50 -10.11 3.90
C ARG A 60 24.09 -10.55 5.25
N GLY A 61 24.50 -11.81 5.33
CA GLY A 61 24.96 -12.47 6.56
C GLY A 61 23.84 -13.16 7.36
N ASN A 62 22.57 -13.01 6.98
CA ASN A 62 21.50 -13.85 7.52
C ASN A 62 21.64 -15.28 6.97
N PRO A 63 21.62 -16.33 7.81
CA PRO A 63 21.92 -17.70 7.38
C PRO A 63 20.95 -18.21 6.31
N GLU A 64 19.65 -17.91 6.43
CA GLU A 64 18.66 -18.32 5.44
C GLU A 64 18.79 -17.54 4.12
N ALA A 65 19.10 -16.25 4.19
CA ALA A 65 19.33 -15.44 2.99
C ALA A 65 20.57 -15.90 2.22
N GLU A 66 21.69 -16.20 2.89
CA GLU A 66 22.88 -16.73 2.24
C GLU A 66 22.60 -18.12 1.64
N TYR A 67 21.92 -19.01 2.38
CA TYR A 67 21.55 -20.33 1.88
C TYR A 67 20.72 -20.26 0.60
N VAL A 68 19.72 -19.35 0.54
CA VAL A 68 18.91 -19.10 -0.66
C VAL A 68 19.77 -18.75 -1.87
N LEU A 69 20.76 -17.86 -1.68
CA LEU A 69 21.62 -17.39 -2.76
C LEU A 69 22.59 -18.49 -3.22
N GLU A 70 23.25 -19.18 -2.28
CA GLU A 70 24.21 -20.25 -2.57
C GLU A 70 23.57 -21.42 -3.31
N HIS A 71 22.33 -21.75 -2.96
CA HIS A 71 21.59 -22.87 -3.54
C HIS A 71 20.70 -22.46 -4.72
N ASN A 72 20.76 -21.21 -5.17
CA ASN A 72 19.94 -20.65 -6.26
C ASN A 72 18.44 -20.94 -6.09
N LEU A 73 17.94 -20.84 -4.85
CA LEU A 73 16.51 -21.02 -4.58
C LEU A 73 15.73 -19.85 -5.15
N ALA A 74 14.49 -20.09 -5.60
CA ALA A 74 13.62 -19.02 -6.05
C ALA A 74 13.24 -18.13 -4.85
N TYR A 75 13.46 -16.82 -4.97
CA TYR A 75 13.11 -15.86 -3.94
C TYR A 75 12.49 -14.59 -4.52
N CYS A 76 11.73 -13.88 -3.69
CA CYS A 76 11.17 -12.56 -4.00
C CYS A 76 11.03 -11.72 -2.73
N SER A 77 10.72 -10.44 -2.89
CA SER A 77 10.38 -9.56 -1.77
C SER A 77 8.90 -9.66 -1.41
N LEU A 78 8.52 -9.19 -0.21
CA LEU A 78 7.11 -9.12 0.19
C LEU A 78 6.25 -8.26 -0.77
N PRO A 79 6.67 -7.04 -1.18
CA PRO A 79 5.93 -6.25 -2.17
C PRO A 79 5.75 -6.98 -3.52
N GLU A 80 6.77 -7.74 -3.95
CA GLU A 80 6.67 -8.55 -5.17
C GLU A 80 5.67 -9.70 -5.01
N LEU A 81 5.69 -10.40 -3.88
CA LEU A 81 4.68 -11.42 -3.57
C LEU A 81 3.27 -10.83 -3.58
N LEU A 82 3.07 -9.68 -2.96
CA LEU A 82 1.79 -8.95 -2.96
C LEU A 82 1.34 -8.62 -4.38
N ARG A 83 2.25 -8.07 -5.19
CA ARG A 83 2.02 -7.78 -6.61
C ARG A 83 1.44 -8.99 -7.35
N HIS A 84 2.06 -10.15 -7.17
CA HIS A 84 1.76 -11.35 -7.95
C HIS A 84 0.58 -12.18 -7.41
N ARG A 85 0.35 -12.17 -6.09
CA ARG A 85 -0.65 -13.04 -5.44
C ARG A 85 -1.94 -12.33 -5.05
N PHE A 86 -1.90 -11.02 -4.84
CA PHE A 86 -3.01 -10.28 -4.25
C PHE A 86 -3.45 -9.07 -5.08
N LEU A 87 -2.52 -8.35 -5.71
CA LEU A 87 -2.82 -7.09 -6.39
C LEU A 87 -3.10 -7.25 -7.89
N ARG A 88 -2.42 -8.17 -8.57
CA ARG A 88 -2.66 -8.39 -10.00
C ARG A 88 -4.11 -8.82 -10.25
N GLY A 89 -4.79 -8.08 -11.13
CA GLY A 89 -6.20 -8.29 -11.46
C GLY A 89 -7.18 -7.55 -10.55
N LYS A 90 -6.70 -6.84 -9.51
CA LYS A 90 -7.52 -6.01 -8.62
C LYS A 90 -7.33 -4.52 -8.89
N ARG A 91 -8.28 -3.72 -8.43
CA ARG A 91 -8.26 -2.25 -8.35
C ARG A 91 -7.51 -1.83 -7.09
N SER A 92 -6.21 -1.62 -7.24
CA SER A 92 -5.31 -1.26 -6.14
C SER A 92 -5.35 0.24 -5.86
N LEU A 93 -5.79 0.61 -4.65
CA LEU A 93 -5.82 1.99 -4.15
C LEU A 93 -4.67 2.16 -3.16
N VAL A 94 -3.66 2.93 -3.55
CA VAL A 94 -2.43 3.11 -2.78
C VAL A 94 -2.49 4.42 -2.01
N VAL A 95 -2.35 4.38 -0.69
CA VAL A 95 -2.30 5.56 0.17
C VAL A 95 -0.88 5.79 0.65
N SER A 96 -0.25 6.85 0.16
CA SER A 96 1.17 7.16 0.35
C SER A 96 1.40 8.55 0.95
N GLY A 97 2.66 8.82 1.31
CA GLY A 97 3.10 10.07 1.92
C GLY A 97 3.73 9.83 3.29
N THR A 98 4.49 10.79 3.81
CA THR A 98 5.28 10.62 5.02
C THR A 98 4.40 10.31 6.25
N HIS A 99 3.32 11.07 6.43
CA HIS A 99 2.40 10.93 7.55
C HIS A 99 0.95 10.64 7.13
N GLY A 100 0.17 10.06 8.06
CA GLY A 100 -1.28 9.88 7.90
C GLY A 100 -1.71 8.74 6.98
N LYS A 101 -0.76 7.90 6.50
CA LYS A 101 -1.05 6.74 5.64
C LYS A 101 -2.07 5.81 6.27
N THR A 102 -1.82 5.37 7.50
CA THR A 102 -2.68 4.44 8.23
C THR A 102 -4.09 4.97 8.42
N THR A 103 -4.25 6.23 8.84
CA THR A 103 -5.57 6.85 9.03
C THR A 103 -6.33 6.97 7.70
N ALA A 104 -5.67 7.48 6.66
CA ALA A 104 -6.32 7.66 5.35
C ALA A 104 -6.67 6.32 4.69
N ALA A 105 -5.79 5.30 4.77
CA ALA A 105 -6.05 3.95 4.29
C ALA A 105 -7.22 3.29 5.06
N SER A 106 -7.27 3.49 6.38
CA SER A 106 -8.37 3.01 7.22
C SER A 106 -9.70 3.62 6.83
N LEU A 107 -9.75 4.94 6.62
CA LEU A 107 -10.95 5.65 6.18
C LEU A 107 -11.40 5.16 4.80
N LEU A 108 -10.46 5.01 3.86
CA LEU A 108 -10.75 4.53 2.51
C LEU A 108 -11.31 3.10 2.52
N ALA A 109 -10.67 2.19 3.27
CA ALA A 109 -11.15 0.82 3.43
C ALA A 109 -12.53 0.78 4.09
N TRP A 110 -12.75 1.60 5.12
CA TRP A 110 -14.06 1.70 5.78
C TRP A 110 -15.16 2.21 4.86
N LEU A 111 -14.88 3.22 4.04
CA LEU A 111 -15.86 3.73 3.06
C LEU A 111 -16.28 2.65 2.07
N LEU A 112 -15.33 1.86 1.57
CA LEU A 112 -15.63 0.73 0.67
C LEU A 112 -16.43 -0.37 1.40
N GLU A 113 -16.06 -0.69 2.64
CA GLU A 113 -16.79 -1.66 3.49
C GLU A 113 -18.22 -1.22 3.76
N TYR A 114 -18.42 0.02 4.18
CA TYR A 114 -19.74 0.61 4.47
C TYR A 114 -20.67 0.55 3.25
N ASN A 115 -20.10 0.72 2.06
CA ASN A 115 -20.79 0.61 0.78
C ASN A 115 -20.89 -0.85 0.26
N ARG A 116 -20.59 -1.84 1.11
CA ARG A 116 -20.72 -3.28 0.84
C ARG A 116 -19.86 -3.77 -0.33
N LEU A 117 -18.75 -3.09 -0.61
CA LEU A 117 -17.79 -3.49 -1.65
C LEU A 117 -16.78 -4.54 -1.16
N ASN A 118 -16.81 -4.88 0.14
CA ASN A 118 -16.02 -5.93 0.77
C ASN A 118 -14.51 -5.89 0.41
N PRO A 119 -13.83 -4.74 0.57
CA PRO A 119 -12.47 -4.57 0.08
C PRO A 119 -11.49 -5.51 0.78
N SER A 120 -10.46 -5.92 0.03
CA SER A 120 -9.20 -6.35 0.61
C SER A 120 -8.43 -5.13 1.11
N PHE A 121 -7.66 -5.29 2.18
CA PHE A 121 -6.77 -4.23 2.64
C PHE A 121 -5.53 -4.76 3.36
N LEU A 122 -4.46 -3.98 3.33
CA LEU A 122 -3.24 -4.18 4.10
C LEU A 122 -2.80 -2.83 4.70
N ILE A 123 -3.08 -2.68 5.99
CA ILE A 123 -2.90 -1.47 6.80
C ILE A 123 -1.96 -1.84 7.95
N GLY A 124 -0.99 -0.97 8.24
CA GLY A 124 0.04 -1.22 9.25
C GLY A 124 -0.50 -1.25 10.69
N GLY A 125 -1.57 -0.50 10.93
CA GLY A 125 -2.30 -0.51 12.21
C GLY A 125 -3.56 -1.39 12.21
N ILE A 126 -4.27 -1.42 13.34
CA ILE A 126 -5.57 -2.10 13.47
C ILE A 126 -6.67 -1.04 13.52
N PRO A 127 -7.43 -0.83 12.42
CA PRO A 127 -8.48 0.17 12.39
C PRO A 127 -9.67 -0.25 13.26
N ASN A 128 -10.14 0.64 14.14
CA ASN A 128 -11.22 0.34 15.10
C ASN A 128 -12.48 -0.23 14.44
N ASN A 129 -12.89 0.34 13.31
CA ASN A 129 -14.10 -0.08 12.59
C ASN A 129 -13.95 -1.39 11.81
N LEU A 130 -12.71 -1.86 11.59
CA LEU A 130 -12.42 -3.08 10.82
C LEU A 130 -11.94 -4.24 11.69
N GLY A 131 -11.44 -3.96 12.90
CA GLY A 131 -11.03 -4.97 13.89
C GLY A 131 -9.73 -5.73 13.56
N GLN A 132 -9.20 -5.57 12.35
CA GLN A 132 -7.96 -6.20 11.89
C GLN A 132 -7.20 -5.27 10.93
N GLY A 133 -5.87 -5.37 10.91
CA GLY A 133 -5.03 -4.55 10.01
C GLY A 133 -4.93 -5.07 8.58
N ALA A 134 -5.26 -6.34 8.34
CA ALA A 134 -5.23 -6.90 7.00
C ALA A 134 -6.38 -7.87 6.79
N ARG A 135 -7.01 -7.82 5.62
CA ARG A 135 -8.06 -8.74 5.20
C ARG A 135 -7.94 -8.97 3.70
N PHE A 136 -8.00 -10.22 3.27
CA PHE A 136 -7.84 -10.58 1.87
C PHE A 136 -9.11 -11.27 1.40
N THR A 137 -9.82 -10.63 0.47
CA THR A 137 -11.14 -11.05 -0.02
C THR A 137 -11.09 -11.28 -1.53
N ASP A 138 -12.18 -11.80 -2.07
CA ASP A 138 -12.34 -11.97 -3.52
C ASP A 138 -12.81 -10.68 -4.22
N SER A 139 -13.05 -9.59 -3.49
CA SER A 139 -13.43 -8.29 -4.07
C SER A 139 -12.37 -7.75 -5.00
N ASP A 140 -12.79 -7.03 -6.04
CA ASP A 140 -11.90 -6.32 -6.95
C ASP A 140 -11.11 -5.21 -6.24
N TRP A 141 -11.59 -4.69 -5.10
CA TRP A 141 -10.96 -3.56 -4.41
C TRP A 141 -9.85 -4.00 -3.47
N PHE A 142 -8.70 -3.34 -3.55
CA PHE A 142 -7.58 -3.51 -2.63
C PHE A 142 -7.08 -2.16 -2.12
N VAL A 143 -7.06 -1.94 -0.80
CA VAL A 143 -6.48 -0.73 -0.19
C VAL A 143 -5.15 -1.06 0.48
N ILE A 144 -4.09 -0.33 0.15
CA ILE A 144 -2.75 -0.59 0.70
C ILE A 144 -2.02 0.69 1.05
N GLU A 145 -1.29 0.67 2.16
CA GLU A 145 -0.35 1.74 2.51
C GLU A 145 0.89 1.69 1.60
N GLY A 146 1.09 2.76 0.85
CA GLY A 146 2.24 3.00 -0.03
C GLY A 146 3.41 3.55 0.76
N ASP A 147 4.22 2.64 1.29
CA ASP A 147 5.37 2.95 2.13
C ASP A 147 6.65 3.19 1.30
N GLU A 148 7.40 4.23 1.66
CA GLU A 148 8.57 4.72 0.93
C GLU A 148 9.87 3.95 1.22
N TYR A 149 9.87 3.04 2.20
CA TYR A 149 11.04 2.24 2.59
C TYR A 149 11.49 1.27 1.48
N ASP A 150 12.76 0.86 1.55
CA ASP A 150 13.33 -0.21 0.74
C ASP A 150 12.48 -1.49 0.77
N THR A 151 12.46 -2.16 -0.38
CA THR A 151 11.71 -3.40 -0.60
C THR A 151 12.43 -4.61 0.01
N ALA A 152 13.73 -4.74 -0.23
CA ALA A 152 14.61 -5.78 0.32
C ALA A 152 16.09 -5.37 0.16
N PHE A 153 17.03 -6.12 0.72
CA PHE A 153 18.46 -5.83 0.52
C PHE A 153 18.89 -5.81 -0.95
N PHE A 154 18.20 -6.58 -1.81
CA PHE A 154 18.44 -6.68 -3.26
C PHE A 154 17.54 -5.77 -4.10
N ASP A 155 16.59 -5.03 -3.50
CA ASP A 155 15.74 -4.07 -4.19
C ASP A 155 15.55 -2.81 -3.33
N LYS A 156 16.32 -1.77 -3.69
CA LYS A 156 16.40 -0.48 -3.00
C LYS A 156 15.35 0.53 -3.43
N ARG A 157 14.32 0.08 -4.15
CA ARG A 157 13.19 0.93 -4.52
C ARG A 157 12.11 0.86 -3.44
N SER A 158 11.38 1.95 -3.30
CA SER A 158 10.23 2.05 -2.39
C SER A 158 9.18 0.98 -2.68
N LYS A 159 8.63 0.35 -1.64
CA LYS A 159 7.67 -0.77 -1.76
C LYS A 159 6.50 -0.47 -2.70
N PHE A 160 6.01 0.77 -2.71
CA PHE A 160 4.87 1.18 -3.51
C PHE A 160 5.04 0.99 -5.03
N VAL A 161 6.27 0.88 -5.54
CA VAL A 161 6.48 0.67 -6.98
C VAL A 161 5.99 -0.71 -7.44
N HIS A 162 5.76 -1.63 -6.49
CA HIS A 162 5.24 -2.96 -6.76
C HIS A 162 3.71 -3.04 -6.67
N TYR A 163 3.02 -1.99 -6.21
CA TYR A 163 1.62 -2.09 -5.79
C TYR A 163 0.57 -1.94 -6.91
N LEU A 164 0.99 -1.80 -8.16
CA LEU A 164 0.10 -1.73 -9.34
C LEU A 164 -1.07 -0.75 -9.13
N PRO A 165 -0.81 0.52 -8.74
CA PRO A 165 -1.86 1.45 -8.38
C PRO A 165 -2.82 1.68 -9.54
N GLU A 166 -4.11 1.49 -9.32
CA GLU A 166 -5.15 2.08 -10.17
C GLU A 166 -5.32 3.55 -9.81
N ALA A 167 -5.27 3.89 -8.52
CA ALA A 167 -5.25 5.26 -8.04
C ALA A 167 -4.30 5.39 -6.85
N VAL A 168 -3.77 6.61 -6.67
CA VAL A 168 -2.85 6.93 -5.59
C VAL A 168 -3.31 8.19 -4.85
N VAL A 169 -3.26 8.12 -3.52
CA VAL A 169 -3.35 9.28 -2.62
C VAL A 169 -1.94 9.60 -2.16
N ILE A 170 -1.52 10.86 -2.33
CA ILE A 170 -0.25 11.36 -1.78
C ILE A 170 -0.59 12.43 -0.74
N ASN A 171 -0.48 12.07 0.54
CA ASN A 171 -0.87 12.95 1.65
C ASN A 171 0.06 14.16 1.79
N ASN A 172 1.35 13.88 1.99
CA ASN A 172 2.41 14.87 2.23
C ASN A 172 3.75 14.26 1.80
N LEU A 173 4.72 15.13 1.50
CA LEU A 173 6.09 14.77 1.15
C LEU A 173 7.04 15.59 2.00
N GLU A 174 7.53 14.98 3.07
CA GLU A 174 8.46 15.60 4.00
C GLU A 174 9.77 14.81 4.06
N PHE A 175 10.87 15.51 4.35
CA PHE A 175 12.17 14.89 4.53
C PHE A 175 12.30 14.36 5.96
N ASP A 176 11.60 13.26 6.24
CA ASP A 176 11.57 12.62 7.58
C ASP A 176 12.40 11.32 7.63
N HIS A 177 12.65 10.70 6.46
CA HIS A 177 13.38 9.43 6.31
C HIS A 177 14.80 9.63 5.79
N ALA A 178 15.62 10.40 6.51
CA ALA A 178 17.01 10.69 6.14
C ALA A 178 17.92 9.45 6.14
N ASP A 179 17.49 8.37 6.78
CA ASP A 179 18.15 7.06 6.78
C ASP A 179 17.99 6.29 5.45
N ILE A 180 17.01 6.68 4.62
CA ILE A 180 16.66 6.01 3.35
C ILE A 180 16.92 6.92 2.16
N PHE A 181 16.59 8.20 2.30
CA PHE A 181 16.76 9.20 1.24
C PHE A 181 17.84 10.20 1.64
N GLY A 182 18.86 10.34 0.79
CA GLY A 182 19.95 11.30 0.99
C GLY A 182 19.52 12.74 0.73
N SER A 183 18.35 12.96 0.11
CA SER A 183 17.80 14.29 -0.14
C SER A 183 16.30 14.28 -0.47
N LEU A 184 15.65 15.45 -0.38
CA LEU A 184 14.28 15.65 -0.87
C LEU A 184 14.15 15.30 -2.37
N ALA A 185 15.20 15.51 -3.17
CA ALA A 185 15.20 15.18 -4.59
C ALA A 185 15.08 13.66 -4.84
N GLU A 186 15.66 12.84 -3.96
CA GLU A 186 15.53 11.38 -4.02
C GLU A 186 14.11 10.93 -3.63
N ILE A 187 13.52 11.53 -2.59
CA ILE A 187 12.10 11.31 -2.24
C ILE A 187 11.21 11.63 -3.45
N GLN A 188 11.37 12.82 -4.03
CA GLN A 188 10.61 13.22 -5.22
C GLN A 188 10.81 12.25 -6.39
N THR A 189 12.01 11.72 -6.56
CA THR A 189 12.30 10.73 -7.61
C THR A 189 11.56 9.42 -7.37
N SER A 190 11.52 8.94 -6.12
CA SER A 190 10.74 7.76 -5.78
C SER A 190 9.23 7.96 -6.04
N PHE A 191 8.67 9.10 -5.65
CA PHE A 191 7.28 9.42 -5.95
C PHE A 191 7.00 9.63 -7.44
N ARG A 192 7.96 10.13 -8.22
CA ARG A 192 7.86 10.14 -9.69
C ARG A 192 7.77 8.73 -10.26
N HIS A 193 8.54 7.78 -9.73
CA HIS A 193 8.42 6.36 -10.13
C HIS A 193 7.02 5.80 -9.85
N LEU A 194 6.42 6.14 -8.71
CA LEU A 194 5.04 5.77 -8.39
C LEU A 194 4.03 6.36 -9.37
N ILE A 195 4.12 7.67 -9.64
CA ILE A 195 3.19 8.36 -10.55
C ILE A 195 3.29 7.78 -11.98
N ASN A 196 4.48 7.43 -12.43
CA ASN A 196 4.72 6.89 -13.78
C ASN A 196 4.08 5.51 -14.02
N ILE A 197 3.79 4.75 -12.96
CA ILE A 197 3.16 3.42 -13.08
C ILE A 197 1.64 3.46 -12.92
N VAL A 198 1.05 4.62 -12.60
CA VAL A 198 -0.40 4.80 -12.54
C VAL A 198 -0.97 4.81 -13.97
N PRO A 199 -1.94 3.94 -14.30
CA PRO A 199 -2.55 3.91 -15.63
C PRO A 199 -3.24 5.23 -15.99
N ARG A 200 -3.19 5.59 -17.28
CA ARG A 200 -3.93 6.75 -17.82
C ARG A 200 -5.45 6.64 -17.65
N THR A 201 -5.96 5.41 -17.64
CA THR A 201 -7.39 5.10 -17.46
C THR A 201 -7.83 5.06 -16.01
N ALA A 202 -6.93 5.39 -15.06
CA ALA A 202 -7.32 5.67 -13.67
C ALA A 202 -8.47 6.68 -13.67
N TYR A 203 -9.64 6.23 -13.22
CA TYR A 203 -10.91 6.90 -13.46
C TYR A 203 -10.89 8.35 -12.94
N CYS A 204 -11.10 9.30 -13.85
CA CYS A 204 -11.39 10.69 -13.55
C CYS A 204 -12.83 10.93 -13.99
N SER A 205 -13.74 11.19 -13.05
CA SER A 205 -15.14 11.52 -13.39
C SER A 205 -15.16 12.95 -13.98
N PRO A 206 -15.57 13.15 -15.24
CA PRO A 206 -15.95 14.48 -15.71
C PRO A 206 -17.32 14.80 -15.12
N THR A 207 -17.43 15.89 -14.36
CA THR A 207 -18.73 16.45 -13.97
C THR A 207 -19.53 16.83 -15.22
N PRO A 208 -20.82 16.44 -15.35
CA PRO A 208 -21.61 16.81 -16.51
C PRO A 208 -22.28 18.17 -16.29
N THR A 209 -21.54 19.28 -16.42
CA THR A 209 -22.15 20.61 -16.63
C THR A 209 -21.22 21.55 -17.41
N THR A 210 -20.86 21.20 -18.65
CA THR A 210 -20.70 22.14 -19.78
C THR A 210 -20.25 21.39 -21.05
N PRO A 211 -20.80 21.70 -22.24
CA PRO A 211 -20.35 21.09 -23.48
C PRO A 211 -19.21 21.91 -24.05
N THR A 212 -17.95 21.50 -23.89
CA THR A 212 -16.88 21.99 -24.77
C THR A 212 -15.76 20.97 -24.91
N SER A 213 -15.51 20.63 -26.17
CA SER A 213 -14.39 19.88 -26.72
C SER A 213 -13.03 20.22 -26.11
N TYR A 214 -12.38 19.24 -25.48
CA TYR A 214 -10.94 19.23 -25.25
C TYR A 214 -10.36 17.87 -25.66
N HIS A 215 -9.76 17.83 -26.86
CA HIS A 215 -8.75 16.86 -27.19
C HIS A 215 -7.51 17.10 -26.31
N SER A 216 -6.91 16.02 -25.83
CA SER A 216 -5.61 15.92 -25.15
C SER A 216 -5.44 16.67 -23.81
N LEU A 217 -5.84 16.02 -22.71
CA LEU A 217 -5.22 16.24 -21.39
C LEU A 217 -4.83 14.88 -20.79
N ARG A 218 -3.58 14.80 -20.32
CA ARG A 218 -2.93 13.60 -19.77
C ARG A 218 -3.48 13.33 -18.37
N SER A 219 -4.51 12.50 -18.25
CA SER A 219 -5.12 12.18 -16.95
C SER A 219 -4.28 11.16 -16.18
N THR A 220 -3.37 11.64 -15.33
CA THR A 220 -2.88 10.90 -14.17
C THR A 220 -3.52 11.54 -12.95
N THR A 221 -4.46 10.85 -12.29
CA THR A 221 -5.09 11.37 -11.07
C THR A 221 -4.15 11.18 -9.90
N VAL A 222 -3.41 12.24 -9.55
CA VAL A 222 -2.68 12.36 -8.29
C VAL A 222 -3.52 13.25 -7.38
N LEU A 223 -4.14 12.69 -6.34
CA LEU A 223 -4.85 13.49 -5.36
C LEU A 223 -3.82 14.13 -4.43
N TYR A 224 -3.61 15.44 -4.56
CA TYR A 224 -2.70 16.23 -3.74
C TYR A 224 -3.50 16.89 -2.60
N ALA A 225 -3.24 16.51 -1.35
CA ALA A 225 -3.80 17.20 -0.20
C ALA A 225 -2.87 18.35 0.21
N ALA A 226 -3.02 19.53 -0.41
CA ALA A 226 -2.17 20.70 -0.09
C ALA A 226 -2.49 21.38 1.26
N SER A 227 -3.43 20.86 2.05
CA SER A 227 -3.71 21.32 3.41
C SER A 227 -4.62 20.29 4.11
N ALA A 228 -4.57 20.27 5.44
CA ALA A 228 -4.94 19.18 6.35
C ALA A 228 -6.38 18.60 6.30
N TRP A 229 -7.19 18.81 5.25
CA TRP A 229 -8.58 18.33 5.17
C TRP A 229 -9.07 17.94 3.75
N ALA A 230 -8.21 17.47 2.85
CA ALA A 230 -8.66 17.04 1.51
C ALA A 230 -8.93 15.53 1.43
N ILE A 231 -10.08 15.08 1.93
CA ILE A 231 -10.70 13.83 1.48
C ILE A 231 -11.49 14.16 0.20
N ILE A 232 -10.98 13.75 -0.96
CA ILE A 232 -11.74 13.86 -2.21
C ILE A 232 -12.68 12.66 -2.29
N LEU A 233 -13.91 12.87 -1.80
CA LEU A 233 -15.08 12.10 -2.17
C LEU A 233 -15.66 12.70 -3.45
N THR A 234 -15.53 12.02 -4.59
CA THR A 234 -16.27 12.41 -5.80
C THR A 234 -17.26 11.33 -6.23
N THR A 235 -18.53 11.69 -5.98
CA THR A 235 -19.78 11.30 -6.66
C THR A 235 -20.33 9.87 -6.50
N TRP A 236 -21.28 9.73 -5.57
CA TRP A 236 -22.47 8.90 -5.75
C TRP A 236 -23.70 9.81 -5.97
N PRO A 237 -24.77 9.33 -6.64
CA PRO A 237 -25.89 10.18 -7.06
C PRO A 237 -26.54 10.93 -5.91
N ALA A 238 -26.70 12.23 -6.08
CA ALA A 238 -27.28 13.18 -5.13
C ALA A 238 -28.80 12.99 -4.97
N ALA A 239 -29.24 11.88 -4.37
CA ALA A 239 -30.64 11.69 -3.98
C ALA A 239 -30.86 11.69 -2.46
N TRP A 240 -29.81 11.71 -1.64
CA TRP A 240 -29.96 11.59 -0.18
C TRP A 240 -28.90 12.41 0.54
N LEU A 241 -29.24 13.64 0.93
CA LEU A 241 -28.71 14.37 2.11
C LEU A 241 -29.18 15.84 2.01
N SER A 242 -30.41 16.09 2.45
CA SER A 242 -30.88 17.44 2.77
C SER A 242 -30.42 17.81 4.18
N ALA A 243 -29.41 18.65 4.31
CA ALA A 243 -29.13 19.38 5.54
C ALA A 243 -28.59 20.77 5.19
N LYS A 244 -29.35 21.81 5.56
CA LYS A 244 -29.02 23.24 5.37
C LYS A 244 -28.02 23.71 6.43
N ALA A 245 -27.02 24.52 6.05
CA ALA A 245 -26.47 25.64 6.85
C ALA A 245 -25.61 26.57 5.95
N VAL A 246 -26.05 27.81 5.68
CA VAL A 246 -25.61 29.16 6.18
C VAL A 246 -24.22 29.65 5.67
N PRO A 247 -24.13 30.84 5.01
CA PRO A 247 -22.91 31.33 4.34
C PRO A 247 -22.18 32.49 5.06
N SER A 248 -20.87 32.62 4.78
CA SER A 248 -20.01 33.84 4.66
C SER A 248 -18.58 33.50 5.14
N SER A 249 -17.44 33.99 4.64
CA SER A 249 -17.02 34.89 3.55
C SER A 249 -15.47 34.91 3.56
N SER A 250 -14.87 35.31 2.43
CA SER A 250 -13.49 35.77 2.20
C SER A 250 -12.31 34.80 2.36
N LEU A 251 -11.73 34.36 1.24
CA LEU A 251 -10.30 34.03 1.12
C LEU A 251 -9.75 34.62 -0.18
N VAL A 252 -8.65 35.34 -0.02
CA VAL A 252 -7.90 36.10 -1.02
C VAL A 252 -7.02 35.16 -1.84
N THR A 253 -7.14 35.21 -3.16
CA THR A 253 -6.21 34.62 -4.12
C THR A 253 -4.92 35.43 -4.21
N ARG A 254 -3.75 34.78 -4.17
CA ARG A 254 -2.52 35.29 -4.77
C ARG A 254 -1.94 34.26 -5.74
N HIS A 255 -1.85 34.70 -6.99
CA HIS A 255 -1.17 34.05 -8.10
C HIS A 255 0.34 33.94 -7.85
N PHE A 256 0.95 32.86 -8.34
CA PHE A 256 2.35 32.86 -8.75
C PHE A 256 2.42 32.48 -10.23
N GLU A 257 2.81 33.46 -11.04
CA GLU A 257 3.25 33.27 -12.42
C GLU A 257 4.70 32.76 -12.45
N SER A 258 5.02 32.14 -13.59
CA SER A 258 6.27 31.51 -14.02
C SER A 258 7.57 32.26 -13.74
N LEU A 259 8.64 31.48 -13.46
CA LEU A 259 9.83 31.34 -14.32
C LEU A 259 10.46 29.96 -14.07
#